data_AF-A0A1I5T3X2-F1
#
_entry.id   AF-A0A1I5T3X2-F1
#
_cell.length_a   1.000
_cell.length_b   1.000
_cell.length_c   1.000
_cell.angle_alpha   90.00
_cell.angle_beta   90.00
_cell.angle_gamma   90.00
#
_symmetry.space_group_name_H-M   'P 1'
#
loop_
_entity.id
_entity.type
_entity.pdbx_description
1 polymer ?
#
loop_
_entity_poly.entity_id
_entity_poly.type
_entity_poly.pdbx_seq_one_letter_code
_entity_poly.pdbx_strand_id
1 'polypeptide(L)'
;MALTINVFGSTKIDETTGLQDNDVALADVPSNVSTAFSNAGVNLASAIQIAGGGTDDLTVTPDSGFTVNGLGFVDETNGALDGDASGLLTLEGRQIFLYADPNNDNVVLGREGTVGGLADPSGAIVFAVYLEETTTNSLITGGKFWTVLFEPLKHTDANLYDFTVNLDNHLKVAAIQSTTFSFDNAPSGANEFMMFGNNPAGVSTSGIVVTGRSPDPNTEDSDHSGDTVSSSQAGPHATIGVNGQHLAPGNGMNFTFVDNPAEDFTVAPNPDPHLPEGLSATEADHEGNIQFTGYTTGVTSASFTVAQVNPTGNVVTVKISAFNDPDGATGETGTGFVDGFGDDAPVNITEVKINGVVVNNADLNGDTAVISGVKNGDVVSYTTTSAHTRVLIENVQPVKGAGSNITLDIGGFTILSSQAASAFAGTQIQFDDDGPTITASATNAPTLTVDETTLATDATGSFAAQFTPTFGADGQGATPVSYALSTPGGASGLTDTATGESVVLSLVGGQIL
;
A
#
# COMPACT_ATOMS: atom_id res chain seq x y z
N MET A 1 -17.26 -1.47 8.67
CA MET A 1 -16.78 -0.51 7.63
C MET A 1 -16.31 -1.36 6.45
N ALA A 2 -15.97 -0.79 5.30
CA ALA A 2 -15.21 -1.50 4.26
C ALA A 2 -13.81 -0.86 4.22
N LEU A 3 -12.75 -1.62 3.91
CA LEU A 3 -11.41 -1.09 3.74
C LEU A 3 -11.46 0.06 2.73
N THR A 4 -10.95 1.23 3.11
CA THR A 4 -11.00 2.43 2.25
C THR A 4 -9.63 3.05 2.10
N ILE A 5 -9.33 3.47 0.86
CA ILE A 5 -8.22 4.36 0.54
C ILE A 5 -8.82 5.66 0.04
N ASN A 6 -8.38 6.77 0.59
CA ASN A 6 -8.74 8.11 0.14
C ASN A 6 -7.47 8.84 -0.29
N VAL A 7 -7.35 9.11 -1.58
CA VAL A 7 -6.24 9.86 -2.18
C VAL A 7 -6.66 11.33 -2.32
N PHE A 8 -5.85 12.26 -1.82
CA PHE A 8 -6.22 13.69 -1.77
C PHE A 8 -5.05 14.68 -1.95
N GLY A 9 -3.81 14.29 -1.68
CA GLY A 9 -2.64 15.12 -1.92
C GLY A 9 -2.11 14.97 -3.34
N SER A 10 -1.13 15.77 -3.72
CA SER A 10 -0.44 15.67 -5.00
C SER A 10 1.04 15.94 -4.80
N THR A 11 1.89 15.16 -5.46
CA THR A 11 3.32 15.43 -5.54
C THR A 11 3.66 15.84 -6.96
N LYS A 12 4.26 17.02 -7.08
CA LYS A 12 4.62 17.64 -8.35
C LYS A 12 6.13 17.74 -8.50
N ILE A 13 6.64 17.28 -9.64
CA ILE A 13 7.95 17.67 -10.13
C ILE A 13 7.76 18.87 -11.05
N ASP A 14 8.59 19.88 -10.89
CA ASP A 14 8.71 20.98 -11.85
C ASP A 14 10.10 20.91 -12.50
N GLU A 15 10.13 20.83 -13.83
CA GLU A 15 11.38 20.80 -14.60
C GLU A 15 12.10 22.17 -14.61
N THR A 16 11.41 23.24 -14.20
CA THR A 16 11.95 24.61 -14.12
C THR A 16 13.17 24.67 -13.22
N THR A 17 14.21 25.39 -13.68
CA THR A 17 15.45 25.53 -12.90
C THR A 17 15.22 26.05 -11.47
N GLY A 18 15.71 25.29 -10.48
CA GLY A 18 15.58 25.61 -9.06
C GLY A 18 14.78 24.55 -8.32
N LEU A 19 14.34 24.86 -7.11
CA LEU A 19 13.33 24.08 -6.40
C LEU A 19 12.03 24.86 -6.48
N GLN A 20 11.02 24.30 -7.13
CA GLN A 20 9.65 24.82 -7.18
C GLN A 20 8.70 23.80 -6.55
N ASP A 21 7.45 24.19 -6.32
CA ASP A 21 6.38 23.29 -5.87
C ASP A 21 6.76 22.29 -4.76
N ASN A 22 6.86 20.99 -5.10
CA ASN A 22 7.21 19.92 -4.15
C ASN A 22 8.64 19.42 -4.31
N ASP A 23 9.48 20.14 -5.07
CA ASP A 23 10.85 19.77 -5.32
C ASP A 23 11.68 19.79 -4.03
N VAL A 24 12.57 18.80 -3.92
CA VAL A 24 13.44 18.59 -2.77
C VAL A 24 14.87 18.44 -3.25
N ALA A 25 15.80 19.14 -2.61
CA ALA A 25 17.21 18.93 -2.87
C ALA A 25 17.63 17.51 -2.48
N LEU A 26 18.51 16.88 -3.27
CA LEU A 26 19.02 15.53 -3.00
C LEU A 26 19.54 15.34 -1.55
N ALA A 27 20.14 16.37 -0.95
CA ALA A 27 20.66 16.34 0.41
C ALA A 27 19.56 16.25 1.49
N ASP A 28 18.33 16.65 1.16
CA ASP A 28 17.18 16.69 2.06
C ASP A 28 16.29 15.44 1.91
N VAL A 29 16.60 14.55 0.96
CA VAL A 29 15.88 13.28 0.78
C VAL A 29 16.16 12.34 1.95
N PRO A 30 15.12 11.86 2.66
CA PRO A 30 15.29 10.93 3.79
C PRO A 30 16.01 9.63 3.42
N SER A 31 16.73 9.06 4.40
CA SER A 31 17.53 7.84 4.18
C SER A 31 16.68 6.62 3.79
N ASN A 32 15.45 6.51 4.30
CA ASN A 32 14.53 5.43 3.94
C ASN A 32 14.06 5.54 2.48
N VAL A 33 13.77 6.76 2.03
CA VAL A 33 13.36 7.05 0.64
C VAL A 33 14.50 6.75 -0.33
N SER A 34 15.71 7.26 -0.05
CA SER A 34 16.89 6.98 -0.88
C SER A 34 17.25 5.48 -0.91
N THR A 35 17.05 4.77 0.21
CA THR A 35 17.23 3.30 0.25
C THR A 35 16.19 2.59 -0.61
N ALA A 36 14.91 2.95 -0.52
CA ALA A 36 13.85 2.34 -1.33
C ALA A 36 14.13 2.49 -2.84
N PHE A 37 14.48 3.70 -3.28
CA PHE A 37 14.85 3.96 -4.68
C PHE A 37 16.11 3.18 -5.10
N SER A 38 17.18 3.22 -4.31
CA SER A 38 18.43 2.53 -4.67
C SER A 38 18.26 1.01 -4.76
N ASN A 39 17.44 0.40 -3.90
CA ASN A 39 17.10 -1.02 -3.98
C ASN A 39 16.33 -1.38 -5.26
N ALA A 40 15.50 -0.47 -5.76
CA ALA A 40 14.81 -0.59 -7.05
C ALA A 40 15.70 -0.23 -8.27
N GLY A 41 16.99 0.03 -8.05
CA GLY A 41 17.96 0.35 -9.10
C GLY A 41 17.94 1.81 -9.56
N VAL A 42 17.30 2.71 -8.81
CA VAL A 42 17.21 4.14 -9.09
C VAL A 42 18.41 4.88 -8.49
N ASN A 43 19.13 5.66 -9.30
CA ASN A 43 20.25 6.48 -8.85
C ASN A 43 19.84 7.95 -8.73
N LEU A 44 19.44 8.39 -7.54
CA LEU A 44 18.98 9.77 -7.32
C LEU A 44 20.02 10.85 -7.69
N ALA A 45 21.32 10.53 -7.71
CA ALA A 45 22.35 11.49 -8.08
C ALA A 45 22.36 11.84 -9.58
N SER A 46 21.70 11.04 -10.43
CA SER A 46 21.50 11.33 -11.85
C SER A 46 20.12 11.89 -12.17
N ALA A 47 19.29 12.15 -11.16
CA ALA A 47 17.98 12.74 -11.37
C ALA A 47 18.08 14.16 -11.90
N ILE A 48 17.15 14.53 -12.77
CA ILE A 48 16.88 15.93 -13.14
C ILE A 48 16.29 16.62 -11.91
N GLN A 49 15.25 16.02 -11.33
CA GLN A 49 14.52 16.56 -10.19
C GLN A 49 13.95 15.45 -9.31
N ILE A 50 13.77 15.76 -8.02
CA ILE A 50 13.17 14.90 -7.00
C ILE A 50 12.10 15.71 -6.30
N ALA A 51 10.91 15.15 -6.08
CA ALA A 51 9.84 15.80 -5.34
C ALA A 51 9.23 14.87 -4.28
N GLY A 52 8.77 15.46 -3.18
CA GLY A 52 8.12 14.76 -2.07
C GLY A 52 8.30 15.46 -0.72
N GLY A 53 8.21 14.71 0.38
CA GLY A 53 8.54 15.22 1.72
C GLY A 53 7.47 16.05 2.42
N GLY A 54 6.23 16.02 1.92
CA GLY A 54 5.08 16.74 2.47
C GLY A 54 4.29 16.02 3.58
N THR A 55 3.03 16.42 3.75
CA THR A 55 2.01 15.66 4.51
C THR A 55 1.57 14.43 3.72
N ASP A 56 0.71 13.60 4.31
CA ASP A 56 0.12 12.45 3.63
C ASP A 56 -0.60 12.88 2.34
N ASP A 57 -0.40 12.10 1.28
CA ASP A 57 -1.11 12.22 0.00
C ASP A 57 -2.35 11.31 -0.04
N LEU A 58 -2.35 10.29 0.82
CA LEU A 58 -3.48 9.39 0.99
C LEU A 58 -3.63 8.97 2.46
N THR A 59 -4.85 8.62 2.82
CA THR A 59 -5.18 7.94 4.08
C THR A 59 -5.77 6.58 3.76
N VAL A 60 -5.49 5.59 4.61
CA VAL A 60 -6.10 4.26 4.55
C VAL A 60 -6.78 3.95 5.88
N THR A 61 -8.01 3.44 5.81
CA THR A 61 -8.79 3.05 6.98
C THR A 61 -9.20 1.58 6.83
N PRO A 62 -8.73 0.68 7.70
CA PRO A 62 -9.12 -0.73 7.66
C PRO A 62 -10.53 -0.94 8.17
N ASP A 63 -11.03 -2.15 7.96
CA ASP A 63 -12.23 -2.63 8.62
C ASP A 63 -12.05 -2.76 10.13
N SER A 64 -13.19 -2.73 10.83
CA SER A 64 -13.21 -3.06 12.25
C SER A 64 -12.56 -4.42 12.46
N GLY A 65 -11.63 -4.48 13.41
CA GLY A 65 -10.88 -5.68 13.74
C GLY A 65 -9.68 -5.98 12.82
N PHE A 66 -9.39 -5.14 11.82
CA PHE A 66 -8.26 -5.34 10.90
C PHE A 66 -7.18 -4.26 11.02
N THR A 67 -5.97 -4.62 10.61
CA THR A 67 -4.87 -3.68 10.37
C THR A 67 -4.47 -3.73 8.89
N VAL A 68 -4.00 -2.62 8.33
CA VAL A 68 -3.46 -2.59 6.97
C VAL A 68 -2.08 -3.21 7.00
N ASN A 69 -1.83 -4.21 6.15
CA ASN A 69 -0.56 -4.94 6.11
C ASN A 69 0.51 -4.25 5.28
N GLY A 70 0.08 -3.41 4.34
CA GLY A 70 0.92 -2.76 3.37
C GLY A 70 0.07 -2.00 2.36
N LEU A 71 0.69 -1.00 1.74
CA LEU A 71 0.19 -0.28 0.59
C LEU A 71 1.12 -0.55 -0.59
N GLY A 72 0.58 -0.88 -1.75
CA GLY A 72 1.37 -1.14 -2.96
C GLY A 72 0.74 -0.52 -4.20
N PHE A 73 1.55 -0.32 -5.24
CA PHE A 73 1.06 0.12 -6.54
C PHE A 73 0.52 -1.06 -7.36
N VAL A 74 -0.62 -0.84 -8.01
CA VAL A 74 -1.27 -1.81 -8.90
C VAL A 74 -1.76 -1.13 -10.18
N ASP A 75 -2.02 -1.93 -11.20
CA ASP A 75 -2.58 -1.48 -12.48
C ASP A 75 -4.07 -1.10 -12.36
N GLU A 76 -4.66 -0.62 -13.45
CA GLU A 76 -6.07 -0.20 -13.51
C GLU A 76 -7.07 -1.35 -13.19
N THR A 77 -6.65 -2.60 -13.35
CA THR A 77 -7.38 -3.85 -13.09
C THR A 77 -7.07 -4.48 -11.72
N ASN A 78 -6.22 -3.85 -10.91
CA ASN A 78 -5.64 -4.35 -9.65
C ASN A 78 -4.64 -5.50 -9.81
N GLY A 79 -4.07 -5.67 -11.00
CA GLY A 79 -2.95 -6.56 -11.25
C GLY A 79 -1.60 -5.92 -10.91
N ALA A 80 -0.53 -6.70 -11.08
CA ALA A 80 0.82 -6.19 -10.92
C ALA A 80 1.18 -5.29 -12.12
N LEU A 81 1.89 -4.19 -11.86
CA LEU A 81 2.44 -3.37 -12.92
C LEU A 81 3.66 -4.07 -13.53
N ASP A 82 3.52 -4.63 -14.73
CA ASP A 82 4.54 -5.48 -15.36
C ASP A 82 4.79 -5.13 -16.84
N GLY A 83 4.62 -3.85 -17.18
CA GLY A 83 4.73 -3.33 -18.53
C GLY A 83 3.48 -2.60 -19.00
N ASP A 84 2.71 -2.04 -18.08
CA ASP A 84 1.50 -1.26 -18.36
C ASP A 84 1.83 0.11 -18.93
N ALA A 85 1.05 0.59 -19.90
CA ALA A 85 1.30 1.91 -20.47
C ALA A 85 1.05 3.00 -19.42
N SER A 86 1.99 3.95 -19.27
CA SER A 86 1.82 5.08 -18.35
C SER A 86 0.96 6.22 -18.93
N GLY A 87 0.71 6.20 -20.24
CA GLY A 87 0.13 7.32 -21.00
C GLY A 87 1.14 8.40 -21.39
N LEU A 88 2.37 8.35 -20.85
CA LEU A 88 3.42 9.34 -21.07
C LEU A 88 4.39 8.92 -22.18
N LEU A 89 5.07 9.92 -22.74
CA LEU A 89 6.04 9.78 -23.81
C LEU A 89 7.33 10.51 -23.43
N THR A 90 8.48 9.99 -23.85
CA THR A 90 9.72 10.78 -23.87
C THR A 90 9.67 11.81 -25.00
N LEU A 91 10.58 12.79 -25.00
CA LEU A 91 10.69 13.80 -26.07
C LEU A 91 10.87 13.18 -27.46
N GLU A 92 11.55 12.05 -27.52
CA GLU A 92 11.82 11.29 -28.75
C GLU A 92 10.59 10.48 -29.22
N GLY A 93 9.48 10.55 -28.47
CA GLY A 93 8.20 9.92 -28.78
C GLY A 93 8.13 8.44 -28.41
N ARG A 94 9.00 7.96 -27.51
CA ARG A 94 8.93 6.58 -27.01
C ARG A 94 7.92 6.49 -25.87
N GLN A 95 7.11 5.44 -25.88
CA GLN A 95 6.16 5.16 -24.81
C GLN A 95 6.90 4.79 -23.53
N ILE A 96 6.35 5.21 -22.39
CA ILE A 96 6.85 4.85 -21.08
C ILE A 96 5.88 3.81 -20.48
N PHE A 97 6.44 2.78 -19.87
CA PHE A 97 5.72 1.67 -19.28
C PHE A 97 6.04 1.53 -17.79
N LEU A 98 5.03 1.18 -16.99
CA LEU A 98 5.08 1.08 -15.55
C LEU A 98 5.46 -0.34 -15.13
N TYR A 99 6.41 -0.43 -14.19
CA TYR A 99 6.84 -1.68 -13.57
C TYR A 99 6.93 -1.49 -12.05
N ALA A 100 6.15 -2.25 -11.28
CA ALA A 100 6.35 -2.32 -9.84
C ALA A 100 7.68 -3.04 -9.54
N ASP A 101 8.42 -2.58 -8.54
CA ASP A 101 9.62 -3.31 -8.09
C ASP A 101 9.20 -4.67 -7.50
N PRO A 102 9.80 -5.78 -7.95
CA PRO A 102 9.37 -7.12 -7.55
C PRO A 102 9.64 -7.46 -6.08
N ASN A 103 10.46 -6.66 -5.38
CA ASN A 103 10.78 -6.86 -3.97
C ASN A 103 10.13 -5.81 -3.07
N ASN A 104 9.54 -4.76 -3.65
CA ASN A 104 8.90 -3.66 -2.95
C ASN A 104 7.85 -2.99 -3.86
N ASP A 105 6.61 -3.45 -3.80
CA ASP A 105 5.51 -2.94 -4.60
C ASP A 105 5.12 -1.48 -4.27
N ASN A 106 5.71 -0.90 -3.22
CA ASN A 106 5.65 0.54 -2.95
C ASN A 106 6.48 1.36 -3.94
N VAL A 107 7.31 0.76 -4.79
CA VAL A 107 8.08 1.49 -5.83
C VAL A 107 7.56 1.09 -7.21
N VAL A 108 7.24 2.07 -8.04
CA VAL A 108 6.96 1.88 -9.47
C VAL A 108 7.97 2.65 -10.32
N LEU A 109 8.44 2.01 -11.38
CA LEU A 109 9.38 2.57 -12.35
C LEU A 109 8.67 2.84 -13.67
N GLY A 110 8.78 4.07 -14.18
CA GLY A 110 8.46 4.41 -15.56
C GLY A 110 9.67 4.12 -16.44
N ARG A 111 9.61 3.06 -17.25
CA ARG A 111 10.69 2.64 -18.15
C ARG A 111 10.36 2.93 -19.61
N GLU A 112 11.37 3.36 -20.34
CA GLU A 112 11.29 3.56 -21.77
C GLU A 112 10.96 2.25 -22.50
N GLY A 113 9.97 2.28 -23.39
CA GLY A 113 9.66 1.17 -24.29
C GLY A 113 10.58 1.13 -25.51
N THR A 114 10.52 0.02 -26.23
CA THR A 114 11.23 -0.10 -27.51
C THR A 114 10.74 0.93 -28.54
N VAL A 115 11.57 1.20 -29.57
CA VAL A 115 11.19 2.05 -30.72
C VAL A 115 9.90 1.58 -31.42
N GLY A 116 9.55 0.29 -31.28
CA GLY A 116 8.31 -0.28 -31.82
C GLY A 116 7.06 -0.05 -30.96
N GLY A 117 7.16 0.68 -29.83
CA GLY A 117 6.06 0.91 -28.90
C GLY A 117 5.69 -0.32 -28.07
N LEU A 118 6.66 -1.21 -27.81
CA LEU A 118 6.49 -2.36 -26.92
C LEU A 118 7.17 -2.11 -25.59
N ALA A 119 6.56 -2.62 -24.51
CA ALA A 119 7.13 -2.59 -23.17
C ALA A 119 8.51 -3.26 -23.11
N ASP A 120 9.46 -2.64 -22.43
CA ASP A 120 10.81 -3.15 -22.22
C ASP A 120 11.20 -3.07 -20.73
N PRO A 121 11.28 -4.20 -20.00
CA PRO A 121 11.65 -4.19 -18.58
C PRO A 121 13.12 -3.80 -18.36
N SER A 122 13.95 -3.82 -19.41
CA SER A 122 15.34 -3.36 -19.39
C SER A 122 15.52 -1.92 -19.90
N GLY A 123 14.42 -1.28 -20.31
CA GLY A 123 14.40 0.11 -20.75
C GLY A 123 14.96 1.05 -19.68
N ALA A 124 15.51 2.18 -20.14
CA ALA A 124 16.01 3.23 -19.26
C ALA A 124 14.89 3.72 -18.33
N ILE A 125 15.22 4.02 -17.08
CA ILE A 125 14.26 4.59 -16.12
C ILE A 125 14.10 6.07 -16.47
N VAL A 126 12.88 6.47 -16.82
CA VAL A 126 12.50 7.86 -17.14
C VAL A 126 12.03 8.57 -15.89
N PHE A 127 11.20 7.92 -15.07
CA PHE A 127 10.82 8.38 -13.74
C PHE A 127 10.64 7.21 -12.79
N ALA A 128 10.58 7.47 -11.49
CA ALA A 128 10.17 6.49 -10.50
C ALA A 128 9.31 7.16 -9.42
N VAL A 129 8.35 6.41 -8.88
CA VAL A 129 7.48 6.85 -7.78
C VAL A 129 7.63 5.86 -6.62
N TYR A 130 7.77 6.37 -5.40
CA TYR A 130 7.79 5.61 -4.17
C TYR A 130 6.65 6.05 -3.25
N LEU A 131 5.90 5.08 -2.73
CA LEU A 131 4.89 5.26 -1.70
C LEU A 131 5.50 4.99 -0.32
N GLU A 132 5.83 6.07 0.39
CA GLU A 132 6.26 6.00 1.78
C GLU A 132 5.03 5.84 2.69
N GLU A 133 4.94 4.73 3.40
CA GLU A 133 3.83 4.48 4.32
C GLU A 133 3.94 5.35 5.58
N THR A 134 2.84 6.02 5.92
CA THR A 134 2.71 6.76 7.17
C THR A 134 2.13 5.85 8.23
N THR A 135 2.84 5.71 9.35
CA THR A 135 2.40 4.90 10.48
C THR A 135 2.04 5.73 11.71
N THR A 136 0.94 5.38 12.38
CA THR A 136 0.58 5.87 13.71
C THR A 136 0.52 4.68 14.67
N ASN A 137 1.28 4.71 15.78
CA ASN A 137 1.40 3.57 16.71
C ASN A 137 1.81 2.25 16.02
N SER A 138 2.72 2.32 15.05
CA SER A 138 3.16 1.17 14.23
C SER A 138 2.10 0.57 13.31
N LEU A 139 0.92 1.20 13.17
CA LEU A 139 -0.09 0.84 12.18
C LEU A 139 -0.02 1.77 10.98
N ILE A 140 -0.16 1.23 9.78
CA ILE A 140 -0.27 2.03 8.55
C ILE A 140 -1.61 2.77 8.54
N THR A 141 -1.55 4.10 8.43
CA THR A 141 -2.72 5.00 8.40
C THR A 141 -2.82 5.81 7.11
N GLY A 142 -1.77 5.81 6.29
CA GLY A 142 -1.73 6.57 5.06
C GLY A 142 -0.40 6.41 4.34
N GLY A 143 -0.09 7.35 3.47
CA GLY A 143 1.20 7.40 2.82
C GLY A 143 1.44 8.68 2.03
N LYS A 144 2.68 8.83 1.61
CA LYS A 144 3.21 9.98 0.87
C LYS A 144 3.85 9.50 -0.41
N PHE A 145 3.70 10.27 -1.47
CA PHE A 145 4.40 10.01 -2.70
C PHE A 145 5.73 10.75 -2.73
N TRP A 146 6.73 10.04 -3.23
CA TRP A 146 8.00 10.60 -3.67
C TRP A 146 8.14 10.27 -5.13
N THR A 147 8.52 11.24 -5.96
CA THR A 147 8.76 11.00 -7.38
C THR A 147 10.11 11.57 -7.77
N VAL A 148 10.71 10.97 -8.79
CA VAL A 148 11.99 11.37 -9.35
C VAL A 148 11.93 11.26 -10.87
N LEU A 149 12.49 12.25 -11.56
CA LEU A 149 12.54 12.34 -13.02
C LEU A 149 13.99 12.30 -13.53
N PHE A 150 14.23 11.58 -14.63
CA PHE A 150 15.56 11.36 -15.24
C PHE A 150 15.65 11.82 -16.69
N GLU A 151 14.53 11.89 -17.40
CA GLU A 151 14.43 12.37 -18.77
C GLU A 151 13.18 13.25 -18.89
N PRO A 152 13.24 14.41 -19.59
CA PRO A 152 12.08 15.27 -19.76
C PRO A 152 10.94 14.55 -20.49
N LEU A 153 9.71 14.92 -20.15
CA LEU A 153 8.51 14.30 -20.71
C LEU A 153 7.97 15.11 -21.88
N LYS A 154 7.35 14.43 -22.83
CA LYS A 154 6.72 15.12 -23.96
C LYS A 154 5.40 15.77 -23.56
N HIS A 155 5.39 17.07 -23.71
CA HIS A 155 4.25 17.96 -23.53
C HIS A 155 3.49 18.16 -24.87
N THR A 156 2.33 17.52 -25.06
CA THR A 156 1.53 17.51 -26.31
C THR A 156 0.61 18.72 -26.60
N ASP A 157 0.37 19.67 -25.68
CA ASP A 157 -0.45 20.85 -26.00
C ASP A 157 0.39 21.95 -26.66
N ALA A 158 0.16 22.20 -27.94
CA ALA A 158 0.90 23.21 -28.71
C ALA A 158 0.55 24.68 -28.36
N ASN A 159 -0.40 24.93 -27.46
CA ASN A 159 -0.86 26.28 -27.09
C ASN A 159 -0.55 26.67 -25.64
N LEU A 160 -0.05 25.73 -24.84
CA LEU A 160 0.38 25.94 -23.46
C LEU A 160 1.82 25.45 -23.37
N TYR A 161 2.72 26.34 -23.01
CA TYR A 161 4.15 26.05 -23.01
C TYR A 161 4.70 25.75 -21.60
N ASP A 162 3.82 25.65 -20.61
CA ASP A 162 4.11 25.35 -19.20
C ASP A 162 2.85 24.64 -18.70
N PHE A 163 2.82 23.32 -18.84
CA PHE A 163 1.63 22.54 -18.54
C PHE A 163 1.95 21.19 -17.90
N THR A 164 1.05 20.74 -17.04
CA THR A 164 1.19 19.50 -16.28
C THR A 164 0.80 18.26 -17.09
N VAL A 165 1.65 17.24 -17.11
CA VAL A 165 1.28 15.85 -17.42
C VAL A 165 1.21 15.00 -16.15
N ASN A 166 0.46 13.90 -16.19
CA ASN A 166 0.30 12.98 -15.07
C ASN A 166 -0.01 11.56 -15.59
N LEU A 167 -0.21 10.60 -14.68
CA LEU A 167 -0.43 9.19 -15.04
C LEU A 167 -1.92 8.83 -15.21
N ASP A 168 -2.83 9.79 -15.15
CA ASP A 168 -4.29 9.64 -15.25
C ASP A 168 -4.80 8.43 -14.44
N ASN A 169 -5.49 7.49 -15.11
CA ASN A 169 -6.02 6.27 -14.51
C ASN A 169 -5.07 5.07 -14.68
N HIS A 170 -3.81 5.29 -15.05
CA HIS A 170 -2.84 4.21 -15.29
C HIS A 170 -2.15 3.72 -14.01
N LEU A 171 -2.34 4.40 -12.87
CA LEU A 171 -1.73 4.04 -11.60
C LEU A 171 -2.76 4.06 -10.46
N LYS A 172 -2.79 2.97 -9.69
CA LYS A 172 -3.58 2.86 -8.46
C LYS A 172 -2.68 2.50 -7.28
N VAL A 173 -3.12 2.89 -6.08
CA VAL A 173 -2.62 2.34 -4.82
C VAL A 173 -3.65 1.33 -4.31
N ALA A 174 -3.18 0.19 -3.82
CA ALA A 174 -3.99 -0.85 -3.21
C ALA A 174 -3.55 -1.17 -1.79
N ALA A 175 -4.49 -1.70 -1.01
CA ALA A 175 -4.27 -2.15 0.36
C ALA A 175 -4.94 -3.52 0.55
N ILE A 176 -4.29 -4.35 1.35
CA ILE A 176 -4.87 -5.56 1.94
C ILE A 176 -4.80 -5.44 3.46
N GLN A 177 -5.68 -6.16 4.15
CA GLN A 177 -5.80 -6.07 5.59
C GLN A 177 -5.78 -7.45 6.26
N SER A 178 -5.09 -7.53 7.39
CA SER A 178 -5.06 -8.70 8.26
C SER A 178 -4.91 -8.28 9.72
N THR A 179 -5.10 -9.22 10.62
CA THR A 179 -4.73 -9.06 12.03
C THR A 179 -4.03 -10.32 12.50
N THR A 180 -2.87 -10.16 13.09
CA THR A 180 -2.09 -11.26 13.69
C THR A 180 -2.20 -11.20 15.20
N PHE A 181 -2.40 -12.35 15.83
CA PHE A 181 -2.50 -12.52 17.26
C PHE A 181 -1.27 -13.29 17.74
N SER A 182 -0.52 -12.68 18.66
CA SER A 182 0.58 -13.33 19.35
C SER A 182 0.03 -14.17 20.51
N PHE A 183 0.60 -15.35 20.71
CA PHE A 183 0.31 -16.15 21.91
C PHE A 183 1.26 -15.87 23.06
N ASP A 184 2.20 -14.93 22.89
CA ASP A 184 3.11 -14.53 23.94
C ASP A 184 2.36 -14.18 25.22
N ASN A 185 2.94 -14.60 26.35
CA ASN A 185 2.36 -14.42 27.68
C ASN A 185 1.04 -15.19 27.93
N ALA A 186 0.65 -16.13 27.06
CA ALA A 186 -0.48 -17.02 27.32
C ALA A 186 -0.40 -17.66 28.73
N PRO A 187 -1.49 -17.66 29.51
CA PRO A 187 -1.52 -18.25 30.85
C PRO A 187 -1.05 -19.69 30.86
N SER A 188 -0.07 -19.98 31.72
CA SER A 188 0.43 -21.35 31.87
C SER A 188 -0.58 -22.24 32.58
N GLY A 189 -0.64 -23.51 32.18
CA GLY A 189 -1.57 -24.49 32.77
C GLY A 189 -2.61 -24.94 31.74
N ALA A 190 -3.62 -25.66 32.22
CA ALA A 190 -4.82 -25.97 31.46
C ALA A 190 -5.86 -24.92 31.85
N ASN A 191 -6.42 -24.24 30.86
CA ASN A 191 -7.44 -23.21 31.05
C ASN A 191 -8.65 -23.54 30.18
N GLU A 192 -9.85 -23.09 30.55
CA GLU A 192 -11.06 -23.32 29.75
C GLU A 192 -11.02 -22.58 28.41
N PHE A 193 -10.53 -21.34 28.44
CA PHE A 193 -10.30 -20.53 27.25
C PHE A 193 -8.99 -19.76 27.32
N MET A 194 -8.59 -19.19 26.19
CA MET A 194 -7.63 -18.09 26.14
C MET A 194 -8.15 -17.05 25.17
N MET A 195 -8.11 -15.76 25.52
CA MET A 195 -8.52 -14.68 24.63
C MET A 195 -7.33 -13.77 24.33
N PHE A 196 -7.00 -13.60 23.06
CA PHE A 196 -5.86 -12.79 22.59
C PHE A 196 -6.37 -11.58 21.84
N GLY A 197 -5.80 -10.40 22.10
CA GLY A 197 -6.13 -9.15 21.41
C GLY A 197 -5.04 -8.68 20.45
N ASN A 198 -5.37 -7.78 19.51
CA ASN A 198 -4.42 -7.19 18.56
C ASN A 198 -3.69 -5.92 19.08
N ASN A 199 -4.16 -5.37 20.19
CA ASN A 199 -3.63 -4.25 20.97
C ASN A 199 -2.66 -3.24 20.26
N PRO A 200 -3.10 -2.50 19.23
CA PRO A 200 -2.23 -1.56 18.50
C PRO A 200 -1.90 -0.26 19.25
N ALA A 201 -2.56 0.06 20.37
CA ALA A 201 -2.35 1.32 21.09
C ALA A 201 -2.71 1.26 22.59
N GLY A 202 -2.64 0.09 23.21
CA GLY A 202 -3.14 -0.17 24.57
C GLY A 202 -4.60 -0.64 24.64
N VAL A 203 -5.31 -0.71 23.50
CA VAL A 203 -6.68 -1.20 23.39
C VAL A 203 -6.79 -2.07 22.13
N SER A 204 -7.34 -3.27 22.27
CA SER A 204 -7.61 -4.21 21.19
C SER A 204 -8.93 -3.89 20.51
N THR A 205 -8.90 -3.83 19.18
CA THR A 205 -10.10 -3.69 18.34
C THR A 205 -10.55 -5.03 17.77
N SER A 206 -9.67 -6.03 17.80
CA SER A 206 -9.94 -7.41 17.40
C SER A 206 -9.33 -8.36 18.42
N GLY A 207 -9.92 -9.53 18.53
CA GLY A 207 -9.37 -10.64 19.28
C GLY A 207 -9.73 -12.00 18.69
N ILE A 208 -9.11 -13.01 19.27
CA ILE A 208 -9.51 -14.40 19.11
C ILE A 208 -9.77 -15.01 20.47
N VAL A 209 -10.91 -15.69 20.60
CA VAL A 209 -11.19 -16.59 21.71
C VAL A 209 -10.84 -17.99 21.27
N VAL A 210 -10.01 -18.65 22.08
CA VAL A 210 -9.49 -19.97 21.82
C VAL A 210 -10.04 -20.92 22.87
N THR A 211 -10.70 -22.00 22.43
CA THR A 211 -11.21 -23.06 23.29
C THR A 211 -10.84 -24.43 22.74
N GLY A 212 -10.96 -25.47 23.57
CA GLY A 212 -10.91 -26.85 23.06
C GLY A 212 -12.03 -27.15 22.06
N ARG A 213 -12.02 -28.32 21.43
CA ARG A 213 -13.09 -28.72 20.48
C ARG A 213 -14.44 -28.81 21.18
N SER A 214 -14.45 -29.34 22.40
CA SER A 214 -15.65 -29.59 23.20
C SER A 214 -15.45 -28.97 24.60
N PRO A 215 -15.42 -27.63 24.71
CA PRO A 215 -15.27 -26.97 26.00
C PRO A 215 -16.49 -27.23 26.89
N ASP A 216 -16.33 -27.05 28.21
CA ASP A 216 -17.44 -27.20 29.16
C ASP A 216 -18.39 -26.00 29.01
N PRO A 217 -19.71 -26.20 28.81
CA PRO A 217 -20.68 -25.12 28.84
C PRO A 217 -21.07 -24.67 30.27
N ASN A 218 -20.50 -25.23 31.34
CA ASN A 218 -20.81 -24.84 32.71
C ASN A 218 -19.93 -23.69 33.20
N THR A 219 -20.59 -22.67 33.72
CA THR A 219 -20.21 -21.28 33.48
C THR A 219 -19.28 -20.64 34.52
N GLU A 220 -18.95 -21.32 35.62
CA GLU A 220 -18.22 -20.72 36.76
C GLU A 220 -17.57 -21.80 37.67
N ASP A 221 -17.11 -22.91 37.11
CA ASP A 221 -16.40 -23.92 37.89
C ASP A 221 -15.03 -24.24 37.29
N SER A 222 -14.13 -24.76 38.11
CA SER A 222 -12.75 -25.09 37.73
C SER A 222 -12.57 -26.61 37.64
N ASP A 223 -13.64 -27.31 37.26
CA ASP A 223 -13.67 -28.77 37.27
C ASP A 223 -12.98 -29.37 36.03
N HIS A 224 -12.77 -28.57 34.98
CA HIS A 224 -12.17 -28.93 33.71
C HIS A 224 -12.83 -30.17 33.08
N SER A 225 -14.16 -30.26 33.13
CA SER A 225 -14.89 -31.43 32.61
C SER A 225 -14.92 -31.50 31.07
N GLY A 226 -14.70 -30.36 30.40
CA GLY A 226 -14.53 -30.22 28.96
C GLY A 226 -13.08 -30.17 28.48
N ASP A 227 -12.89 -29.93 27.18
CA ASP A 227 -11.58 -29.75 26.56
C ASP A 227 -10.94 -28.41 27.00
N THR A 228 -9.71 -28.45 27.52
CA THR A 228 -8.97 -27.26 27.98
C THR A 228 -7.90 -26.83 26.98
N VAL A 229 -7.64 -25.53 26.90
CA VAL A 229 -6.51 -24.94 26.18
C VAL A 229 -5.32 -24.82 27.12
N SER A 230 -4.18 -25.37 26.72
CA SER A 230 -3.00 -25.42 27.59
C SER A 230 -1.80 -24.69 27.00
N SER A 231 -1.06 -23.97 27.86
CA SER A 231 0.27 -23.43 27.55
C SER A 231 1.28 -23.86 28.61
N SER A 232 2.52 -24.11 28.18
CA SER A 232 3.63 -24.47 29.06
C SER A 232 4.51 -23.27 29.45
N GLN A 233 4.34 -22.13 28.77
CA GLN A 233 5.21 -20.97 28.88
C GLN A 233 4.43 -19.66 28.70
N ALA A 234 4.52 -18.77 29.69
CA ALA A 234 3.93 -17.43 29.66
C ALA A 234 4.98 -16.38 29.20
N GLY A 235 5.60 -16.58 28.05
CA GLY A 235 6.65 -15.68 27.55
C GLY A 235 6.74 -15.64 26.03
N PRO A 236 7.81 -15.05 25.46
CA PRO A 236 7.98 -14.95 24.01
C PRO A 236 8.01 -16.33 23.33
N HIS A 237 7.37 -16.42 22.18
CA HIS A 237 7.17 -17.62 21.37
C HIS A 237 6.38 -18.72 22.09
N ALA A 238 5.42 -18.33 22.94
CA ALA A 238 4.52 -19.28 23.57
C ALA A 238 3.69 -20.01 22.51
N THR A 239 3.38 -21.26 22.82
CA THR A 239 2.55 -22.13 21.98
C THR A 239 1.43 -22.72 22.79
N ILE A 240 0.34 -23.05 22.12
CA ILE A 240 -0.85 -23.60 22.76
C ILE A 240 -1.16 -25.01 22.24
N GLY A 241 -1.67 -25.84 23.15
CA GLY A 241 -2.16 -27.20 22.94
C GLY A 241 -3.56 -27.40 23.55
N VAL A 242 -4.08 -28.63 23.50
CA VAL A 242 -5.39 -28.98 24.06
C VAL A 242 -5.30 -30.24 24.91
N ASN A 243 -5.87 -30.21 26.12
CA ASN A 243 -5.83 -31.28 27.12
C ASN A 243 -4.41 -31.71 27.49
N GLY A 244 -3.50 -30.75 27.48
CA GLY A 244 -2.06 -30.97 27.57
C GLY A 244 -1.30 -29.97 26.70
N GLN A 245 0.01 -29.89 26.91
CA GLN A 245 0.88 -28.87 26.30
C GLN A 245 0.99 -28.97 24.76
N HIS A 246 0.50 -30.05 24.16
CA HIS A 246 0.50 -30.26 22.72
C HIS A 246 -0.90 -30.60 22.20
N LEU A 247 -1.18 -30.28 20.94
CA LEU A 247 -2.37 -30.77 20.24
C LEU A 247 -2.16 -32.23 19.79
N ALA A 248 -2.62 -33.15 20.64
CA ALA A 248 -2.51 -34.59 20.43
C ALA A 248 -3.51 -35.13 19.38
N PRO A 249 -3.25 -36.32 18.80
CA PRO A 249 -4.18 -36.96 17.86
C PRO A 249 -5.60 -37.11 18.44
N GLY A 250 -6.60 -36.72 17.68
CA GLY A 250 -8.02 -36.78 18.06
C GLY A 250 -8.53 -35.55 18.83
N ASN A 251 -7.64 -34.64 19.24
CA ASN A 251 -8.00 -33.36 19.84
C ASN A 251 -8.11 -32.26 18.76
N GLY A 252 -8.83 -31.19 19.09
CA GLY A 252 -8.97 -30.00 18.26
C GLY A 252 -9.17 -28.75 19.09
N MET A 253 -9.01 -27.60 18.44
CA MET A 253 -9.09 -26.28 19.06
C MET A 253 -9.94 -25.36 18.17
N ASN A 254 -10.87 -24.64 18.78
CA ASN A 254 -11.66 -23.61 18.14
C ASN A 254 -10.96 -22.27 18.26
N PHE A 255 -11.01 -21.49 17.18
CA PHE A 255 -10.60 -20.08 17.13
C PHE A 255 -11.79 -19.26 16.68
N THR A 256 -12.36 -18.46 17.57
CA THR A 256 -13.50 -17.58 17.30
C THR A 256 -13.03 -16.14 17.20
N PHE A 257 -13.41 -15.42 16.15
CA PHE A 257 -12.93 -14.08 15.84
C PHE A 257 -13.89 -13.03 16.42
N VAL A 258 -13.40 -12.18 17.31
CA VAL A 258 -14.23 -11.26 18.10
C VAL A 258 -13.77 -9.81 17.97
N ASP A 259 -14.72 -8.88 18.07
CA ASP A 259 -14.50 -7.44 18.03
C ASP A 259 -14.56 -6.81 19.43
N ASN A 260 -13.60 -5.93 19.69
CA ASN A 260 -13.42 -5.22 20.95
C ASN A 260 -13.52 -6.17 22.17
N PRO A 261 -12.62 -7.18 22.26
CA PRO A 261 -12.56 -8.01 23.46
C PRO A 261 -12.26 -7.13 24.69
N ALA A 262 -12.82 -7.49 25.85
CA ALA A 262 -12.57 -6.77 27.08
C ALA A 262 -11.11 -6.93 27.50
N GLU A 263 -10.36 -5.83 27.55
CA GLU A 263 -8.91 -5.85 27.79
C GLU A 263 -8.53 -6.59 29.08
N ASP A 264 -9.32 -6.46 30.14
CA ASP A 264 -9.17 -7.14 31.43
C ASP A 264 -9.07 -8.67 31.29
N PHE A 265 -9.66 -9.23 30.23
CA PHE A 265 -9.70 -10.66 29.96
C PHE A 265 -8.97 -11.04 28.67
N THR A 266 -8.10 -10.17 28.16
CA THR A 266 -7.20 -10.48 27.04
C THR A 266 -5.78 -10.74 27.53
N VAL A 267 -5.08 -11.66 26.88
CA VAL A 267 -3.65 -11.85 27.09
C VAL A 267 -2.91 -10.59 26.61
N ALA A 268 -2.31 -9.87 27.55
CA ALA A 268 -1.59 -8.64 27.25
C ALA A 268 -0.19 -8.95 26.65
N PRO A 269 0.19 -8.30 25.54
CA PRO A 269 1.50 -8.51 24.93
C PRO A 269 2.68 -7.93 25.75
N ASN A 270 2.40 -6.99 26.67
CA ASN A 270 3.40 -6.44 27.61
C ASN A 270 2.86 -6.45 29.05
N PRO A 271 3.69 -6.69 30.07
CA PRO A 271 3.30 -6.47 31.46
C PRO A 271 3.08 -4.96 31.70
N ASP A 272 1.83 -4.52 31.79
CA ASP A 272 1.50 -3.15 32.21
C ASP A 272 1.74 -3.02 33.73
N PRO A 273 2.45 -1.98 34.21
CA PRO A 273 2.52 -1.65 35.64
C PRO A 273 1.19 -1.16 36.24
N HIS A 274 0.12 -0.99 35.45
CA HIS A 274 -1.22 -0.62 35.92
C HIS A 274 -2.26 -1.67 35.50
N LEU A 275 -3.11 -2.02 36.46
CA LEU A 275 -4.23 -2.94 36.32
C LEU A 275 -5.16 -2.53 35.16
N PRO A 276 -5.71 -3.52 34.45
CA PRO A 276 -5.70 -4.96 34.77
C PRO A 276 -4.50 -5.72 34.19
N GLU A 277 -4.02 -6.74 34.92
CA GLU A 277 -2.80 -7.54 34.63
C GLU A 277 -2.93 -8.50 33.44
N GLY A 278 -3.82 -8.24 32.48
CA GLY A 278 -4.19 -9.16 31.41
C GLY A 278 -4.83 -10.45 31.94
N LEU A 279 -5.28 -11.31 31.03
CA LEU A 279 -5.93 -12.59 31.36
C LEU A 279 -5.00 -13.47 32.22
N SER A 280 -5.39 -13.77 33.45
CA SER A 280 -4.73 -14.75 34.31
C SER A 280 -5.31 -16.16 34.12
N ALA A 281 -4.61 -17.19 34.60
CA ALA A 281 -5.13 -18.56 34.57
C ALA A 281 -6.46 -18.71 35.32
N THR A 282 -6.59 -18.06 36.47
CA THR A 282 -7.85 -18.05 37.22
C THR A 282 -8.98 -17.43 36.40
N GLU A 283 -8.74 -16.31 35.72
CA GLU A 283 -9.77 -15.66 34.90
C GLU A 283 -10.11 -16.47 33.64
N ALA A 284 -9.13 -17.20 33.11
CA ALA A 284 -9.25 -18.08 31.96
C ALA A 284 -10.05 -19.37 32.25
N ASP A 285 -10.38 -19.63 33.52
CA ASP A 285 -11.22 -20.74 34.00
C ASP A 285 -12.65 -20.28 34.36
N HIS A 286 -13.07 -19.11 33.87
CA HIS A 286 -14.44 -18.63 34.07
C HIS A 286 -15.00 -18.12 32.74
N GLU A 287 -15.92 -18.88 32.13
CA GLU A 287 -16.55 -18.51 30.86
C GLU A 287 -17.17 -17.10 30.87
N GLY A 288 -17.67 -16.63 32.02
CA GLY A 288 -18.18 -15.27 32.21
C GLY A 288 -17.18 -14.14 31.84
N ASN A 289 -15.89 -14.45 31.76
CA ASN A 289 -14.83 -13.53 31.35
C ASN A 289 -14.59 -13.48 29.83
N ILE A 290 -15.28 -14.30 29.03
CA ILE A 290 -15.22 -14.25 27.56
C ILE A 290 -16.06 -13.05 27.06
N GLN A 291 -15.60 -11.84 27.33
CA GLN A 291 -16.34 -10.61 27.08
C GLN A 291 -15.86 -9.92 25.81
N PHE A 292 -16.79 -9.66 24.90
CA PHE A 292 -16.55 -8.94 23.64
C PHE A 292 -17.85 -8.30 23.15
N THR A 293 -17.78 -7.48 22.10
CA THR A 293 -18.94 -6.69 21.63
C THR A 293 -19.55 -7.18 20.31
N GLY A 294 -18.83 -8.01 19.56
CA GLY A 294 -19.26 -8.53 18.27
C GLY A 294 -18.35 -9.64 17.76
N TYR A 295 -18.75 -10.30 16.67
CA TYR A 295 -17.83 -11.12 15.89
C TYR A 295 -17.14 -10.29 14.81
N THR A 296 -15.87 -10.58 14.55
CA THR A 296 -15.13 -9.89 13.49
C THR A 296 -15.71 -10.24 12.12
N THR A 297 -16.30 -9.24 11.46
CA THR A 297 -16.96 -9.42 10.18
C THR A 297 -15.96 -9.42 9.02
N GLY A 298 -16.25 -10.14 7.93
CA GLY A 298 -15.47 -10.05 6.70
C GLY A 298 -14.17 -10.88 6.68
N VAL A 299 -13.93 -11.71 7.70
CA VAL A 299 -12.86 -12.73 7.69
C VAL A 299 -13.21 -13.82 6.68
N THR A 300 -12.47 -13.93 5.59
CA THR A 300 -12.67 -14.96 4.54
C THR A 300 -11.46 -15.85 4.37
N SER A 301 -10.43 -15.63 5.18
CA SER A 301 -9.23 -16.45 5.24
C SER A 301 -8.61 -16.32 6.62
N ALA A 302 -7.93 -17.37 7.07
CA ALA A 302 -7.08 -17.29 8.24
C ALA A 302 -5.87 -18.20 8.07
N SER A 303 -4.88 -18.04 8.95
CA SER A 303 -3.71 -18.89 8.98
C SER A 303 -3.26 -19.16 10.41
N PHE A 304 -2.61 -20.29 10.60
CA PHE A 304 -1.98 -20.64 11.87
C PHE A 304 -0.56 -21.15 11.62
N THR A 305 0.31 -20.88 12.58
CA THR A 305 1.71 -21.31 12.54
C THR A 305 1.87 -22.60 13.33
N VAL A 306 2.37 -23.65 12.67
CA VAL A 306 2.78 -24.89 13.34
C VAL A 306 4.18 -24.68 13.90
N ALA A 307 4.26 -24.22 15.14
CA ALA A 307 5.51 -23.87 15.80
C ALA A 307 6.35 -25.09 16.18
N GLN A 308 5.72 -26.26 16.32
CA GLN A 308 6.42 -27.51 16.57
C GLN A 308 5.60 -28.72 16.09
N VAL A 309 6.30 -29.75 15.60
CA VAL A 309 5.75 -31.10 15.42
C VAL A 309 6.61 -32.07 16.23
N ASN A 310 5.97 -32.88 17.06
CA ASN A 310 6.62 -33.80 17.99
C ASN A 310 6.22 -35.25 17.70
N PRO A 311 7.16 -36.22 17.67
CA PRO A 311 8.61 -36.02 17.73
C PRO A 311 9.15 -35.28 16.50
N THR A 312 10.22 -34.51 16.68
CA THR A 312 10.85 -33.71 15.61
C THR A 312 11.20 -34.55 14.37
N GLY A 313 10.97 -33.99 13.18
CA GLY A 313 11.24 -34.64 11.90
C GLY A 313 10.07 -35.46 11.33
N ASN A 314 8.97 -35.59 12.09
CA ASN A 314 7.71 -36.13 11.58
C ASN A 314 6.88 -35.04 10.88
N VAL A 315 5.81 -35.49 10.24
CA VAL A 315 4.76 -34.63 9.68
C VAL A 315 3.43 -34.93 10.34
N VAL A 316 2.57 -33.92 10.43
CA VAL A 316 1.22 -34.04 10.98
C VAL A 316 0.16 -33.93 9.89
N THR A 317 -1.00 -34.55 10.14
CA THR A 317 -2.19 -34.38 9.31
C THR A 317 -3.18 -33.52 10.09
N VAL A 318 -3.55 -32.39 9.53
CA VAL A 318 -4.46 -31.42 10.15
C VAL A 318 -5.77 -31.41 9.38
N LYS A 319 -6.89 -31.30 10.11
CA LYS A 319 -8.19 -31.00 9.54
C LYS A 319 -8.62 -29.61 9.98
N ILE A 320 -9.08 -28.81 9.04
CA ILE A 320 -9.66 -27.48 9.25
C ILE A 320 -11.16 -27.59 8.96
N SER A 321 -12.00 -27.01 9.82
CA SER A 321 -13.45 -26.87 9.57
C SER A 321 -13.86 -25.43 9.88
N ALA A 322 -14.53 -24.74 8.95
CA ALA A 322 -14.91 -23.34 9.12
C ALA A 322 -16.41 -23.16 9.35
N PHE A 323 -16.77 -22.24 10.24
CA PHE A 323 -18.15 -22.00 10.67
C PHE A 323 -18.45 -20.51 10.79
N ASN A 324 -19.68 -20.15 10.49
CA ASN A 324 -20.19 -18.80 10.69
C ASN A 324 -21.41 -18.84 11.59
N ASP A 325 -21.38 -17.99 12.59
CA ASP A 325 -22.53 -17.72 13.42
C ASP A 325 -23.59 -16.92 12.65
N PRO A 326 -24.82 -17.43 12.48
CA PRO A 326 -25.87 -16.74 11.73
C PRO A 326 -26.56 -15.61 12.51
N ASP A 327 -26.50 -15.63 13.84
CA ASP A 327 -27.28 -14.77 14.73
C ASP A 327 -26.44 -13.64 15.34
N GLY A 328 -25.11 -13.73 15.21
CA GLY A 328 -24.13 -12.78 15.71
C GLY A 328 -23.96 -12.88 17.23
N ALA A 329 -23.02 -12.10 17.78
CA ALA A 329 -22.59 -12.19 19.17
C ALA A 329 -23.65 -11.93 20.28
N THR A 330 -24.91 -11.67 19.94
CA THR A 330 -25.92 -11.30 20.93
C THR A 330 -26.35 -12.50 21.77
N GLY A 331 -25.88 -12.55 23.02
CA GLY A 331 -26.16 -13.67 23.93
C GLY A 331 -25.07 -14.73 23.94
N GLU A 332 -24.03 -14.56 23.12
CA GLU A 332 -22.92 -15.52 22.94
C GLU A 332 -21.59 -14.94 23.47
N THR A 333 -21.69 -14.09 24.47
CA THR A 333 -20.56 -13.53 25.21
C THR A 333 -20.73 -13.83 26.70
N GLY A 334 -19.62 -13.96 27.41
CA GLY A 334 -19.58 -14.49 28.76
C GLY A 334 -20.09 -15.93 28.76
N THR A 335 -20.96 -16.24 29.73
CA THR A 335 -21.52 -17.57 30.01
C THR A 335 -22.43 -18.17 28.92
N GLY A 336 -22.56 -17.51 27.77
CA GLY A 336 -23.34 -18.02 26.63
C GLY A 336 -22.46 -18.36 25.43
N PHE A 337 -21.14 -18.16 25.53
CA PHE A 337 -20.22 -18.30 24.41
C PHE A 337 -20.13 -19.74 23.91
N VAL A 338 -19.96 -20.71 24.81
CA VAL A 338 -19.86 -22.13 24.45
C VAL A 338 -21.19 -22.68 23.96
N ASP A 339 -22.30 -22.28 24.60
CA ASP A 339 -23.66 -22.67 24.19
C ASP A 339 -24.00 -22.18 22.77
N GLY A 340 -23.46 -21.04 22.36
CA GLY A 340 -23.61 -20.47 21.01
C GLY A 340 -23.00 -21.34 19.90
N PHE A 341 -22.20 -22.36 20.20
CA PHE A 341 -21.61 -23.19 19.14
C PHE A 341 -22.64 -24.09 18.41
N GLY A 342 -23.84 -24.24 18.98
CA GLY A 342 -24.81 -25.26 18.58
C GLY A 342 -25.55 -25.01 17.27
N ASP A 343 -25.61 -23.76 16.80
CA ASP A 343 -26.36 -23.34 15.61
C ASP A 343 -25.49 -22.71 14.51
N ASP A 344 -24.17 -22.63 14.72
CA ASP A 344 -23.18 -22.30 13.70
C ASP A 344 -23.40 -23.01 12.37
N ALA A 345 -23.42 -22.22 11.30
CA ALA A 345 -23.54 -22.72 9.95
C ALA A 345 -22.16 -23.06 9.36
N PRO A 346 -21.98 -24.21 8.70
CA PRO A 346 -20.72 -24.56 8.04
C PRO A 346 -20.44 -23.63 6.85
N VAL A 347 -19.17 -23.26 6.68
CA VAL A 347 -18.68 -22.43 5.57
C VAL A 347 -17.66 -23.18 4.75
N ASN A 348 -17.87 -23.28 3.44
CA ASN A 348 -17.02 -24.06 2.55
C ASN A 348 -15.58 -23.51 2.49
N ILE A 349 -14.59 -24.40 2.53
CA ILE A 349 -13.18 -24.11 2.30
C ILE A 349 -12.86 -24.40 0.82
N THR A 350 -12.27 -23.42 0.15
CA THR A 350 -12.01 -23.45 -1.30
C THR A 350 -10.54 -23.65 -1.64
N GLU A 351 -9.64 -23.25 -0.74
CA GLU A 351 -8.20 -23.30 -0.95
C GLU A 351 -7.47 -23.47 0.38
N VAL A 352 -6.34 -24.19 0.34
CA VAL A 352 -5.37 -24.27 1.43
C VAL A 352 -3.97 -24.05 0.86
N LYS A 353 -3.14 -23.31 1.60
CA LYS A 353 -1.72 -23.12 1.30
C LYS A 353 -0.85 -23.52 2.49
N ILE A 354 0.36 -23.97 2.18
CA ILE A 354 1.46 -24.10 3.13
C ILE A 354 2.56 -23.13 2.68
N ASN A 355 2.93 -22.18 3.54
CA ASN A 355 3.94 -21.16 3.25
C ASN A 355 3.66 -20.39 1.93
N GLY A 356 2.39 -20.05 1.70
CA GLY A 356 1.93 -19.35 0.49
C GLY A 356 1.80 -20.23 -0.77
N VAL A 357 2.11 -21.52 -0.71
CA VAL A 357 2.00 -22.45 -1.84
C VAL A 357 0.74 -23.30 -1.73
N VAL A 358 -0.08 -23.32 -2.78
CA VAL A 358 -1.32 -24.11 -2.84
C VAL A 358 -1.05 -25.60 -2.66
N VAL A 359 -1.79 -26.23 -1.73
CA VAL A 359 -1.74 -27.66 -1.48
C VAL A 359 -2.71 -28.37 -2.42
N ASN A 360 -2.24 -28.69 -3.64
CA ASN A 360 -3.07 -29.31 -4.69
C ASN A 360 -3.71 -30.66 -4.30
N ASN A 361 -3.18 -31.34 -3.27
CA ASN A 361 -3.67 -32.62 -2.78
C ASN A 361 -4.39 -32.51 -1.42
N ALA A 362 -4.81 -31.31 -1.00
CA ALA A 362 -5.68 -31.17 0.15
C ALA A 362 -7.03 -31.86 -0.14
N ASP A 363 -7.55 -32.61 0.82
CA ASP A 363 -8.88 -33.20 0.72
C ASP A 363 -9.91 -32.14 1.13
N LEU A 364 -10.42 -31.40 0.14
CA LEU A 364 -11.45 -30.38 0.30
C LEU A 364 -12.83 -31.03 0.17
N ASN A 365 -13.64 -30.97 1.23
CA ASN A 365 -14.97 -31.54 1.27
C ASN A 365 -15.94 -30.58 1.96
N GLY A 366 -16.48 -29.65 1.16
CA GLY A 366 -17.37 -28.62 1.65
C GLY A 366 -16.65 -27.68 2.61
N ASP A 367 -17.07 -27.70 3.87
CA ASP A 367 -16.58 -26.90 4.99
C ASP A 367 -15.29 -27.42 5.61
N THR A 368 -14.79 -28.57 5.13
CA THR A 368 -13.59 -29.20 5.69
C THR A 368 -12.44 -29.26 4.69
N ALA A 369 -11.21 -29.15 5.23
CA ALA A 369 -9.97 -29.38 4.49
C ALA A 369 -9.03 -30.26 5.30
N VAL A 370 -8.62 -31.42 4.76
CA VAL A 370 -7.63 -32.31 5.39
C VAL A 370 -6.30 -32.21 4.67
N ILE A 371 -5.24 -31.91 5.43
CA ILE A 371 -3.93 -31.55 4.92
C ILE A 371 -2.90 -32.46 5.57
N SER A 372 -2.34 -33.37 4.79
CA SER A 372 -1.25 -34.23 5.23
C SER A 372 0.11 -33.58 4.96
N GLY A 373 1.10 -33.89 5.78
CA GLY A 373 2.48 -33.51 5.49
C GLY A 373 2.94 -32.19 6.09
N VAL A 374 2.15 -31.58 6.97
CA VAL A 374 2.48 -30.32 7.65
C VAL A 374 3.66 -30.54 8.59
N LYS A 375 4.62 -29.61 8.58
CA LYS A 375 5.91 -29.69 9.28
C LYS A 375 6.04 -28.59 10.32
N ASN A 376 7.09 -28.74 11.13
CA ASN A 376 7.57 -27.68 12.00
C ASN A 376 7.94 -26.42 11.19
N GLY A 377 7.42 -25.27 11.61
CA GLY A 377 7.62 -23.96 11.00
C GLY A 377 6.69 -23.64 9.84
N ASP A 378 5.79 -24.56 9.44
CA ASP A 378 4.84 -24.29 8.37
C ASP A 378 3.76 -23.30 8.85
N VAL A 379 3.46 -22.32 8.00
CA VAL A 379 2.26 -21.49 8.09
C VAL A 379 1.21 -22.10 7.18
N VAL A 380 0.13 -22.60 7.77
CA VAL A 380 -1.01 -23.16 7.05
C VAL A 380 -2.07 -22.08 6.94
N SER A 381 -2.47 -21.72 5.72
CA SER A 381 -3.57 -20.78 5.46
C SER A 381 -4.68 -21.43 4.66
N TYR A 382 -5.90 -20.92 4.82
CA TYR A 382 -7.07 -21.38 4.08
C TYR A 382 -7.97 -20.21 3.67
N THR A 383 -8.78 -20.44 2.64
CA THR A 383 -9.75 -19.46 2.12
C THR A 383 -11.13 -20.07 2.01
N THR A 384 -12.15 -19.33 2.45
CA THR A 384 -13.55 -19.75 2.50
C THR A 384 -14.40 -19.11 1.40
N THR A 385 -15.58 -19.66 1.12
CA THR A 385 -16.52 -19.12 0.12
C THR A 385 -17.21 -17.83 0.55
N SER A 386 -17.29 -17.57 1.86
CA SER A 386 -17.94 -16.42 2.48
C SER A 386 -17.27 -16.12 3.81
N ALA A 387 -17.63 -15.00 4.43
CA ALA A 387 -17.12 -14.68 5.76
C ALA A 387 -17.50 -15.77 6.78
N HIS A 388 -16.64 -15.98 7.77
CA HIS A 388 -16.82 -16.95 8.84
C HIS A 388 -16.31 -16.38 10.17
N THR A 389 -16.88 -16.83 11.30
CA THR A 389 -16.58 -16.31 12.64
C THR A 389 -15.76 -17.28 13.47
N ARG A 390 -15.68 -18.55 13.08
CA ARG A 390 -14.95 -19.58 13.82
C ARG A 390 -14.27 -20.60 12.91
N VAL A 391 -13.13 -21.11 13.37
CA VAL A 391 -12.49 -22.27 12.75
C VAL A 391 -12.09 -23.30 13.80
N LEU A 392 -12.34 -24.57 13.49
CA LEU A 392 -11.86 -25.72 14.24
C LEU A 392 -10.63 -26.31 13.55
N ILE A 393 -9.53 -26.40 14.28
CA ILE A 393 -8.28 -27.04 13.83
C ILE A 393 -8.07 -28.32 14.64
N GLU A 394 -8.02 -29.46 13.94
CA GLU A 394 -7.89 -30.79 14.56
C GLU A 394 -6.61 -31.50 14.11
N ASN A 395 -5.95 -32.18 15.05
CA ASN A 395 -4.93 -33.17 14.71
C ASN A 395 -5.63 -34.51 14.41
N VAL A 396 -5.71 -34.87 13.13
CA VAL A 396 -6.41 -36.08 12.67
C VAL A 396 -5.48 -37.27 12.43
N GLN A 397 -4.31 -37.28 13.07
CA GLN A 397 -3.49 -38.48 13.17
C GLN A 397 -4.27 -39.62 13.86
N PRO A 398 -3.88 -40.90 13.64
CA PRO A 398 -4.53 -42.02 14.32
C PRO A 398 -4.42 -41.89 15.85
N VAL A 399 -5.50 -42.12 16.59
CA VAL A 399 -5.48 -42.08 18.08
C VAL A 399 -4.81 -43.31 18.71
N LYS A 400 -4.54 -44.35 17.92
CA LYS A 400 -3.85 -45.59 18.34
C LYS A 400 -2.98 -46.12 17.21
N GLY A 401 -1.85 -46.73 17.55
CA GLY A 401 -0.96 -47.37 16.58
C GLY A 401 0.08 -46.41 16.00
N ALA A 402 0.58 -46.72 14.81
CA ALA A 402 1.59 -45.87 14.17
C ALA A 402 1.05 -44.45 13.91
N GLY A 403 1.80 -43.44 14.32
CA GLY A 403 1.41 -42.03 14.20
C GLY A 403 0.65 -41.46 15.39
N SER A 404 0.18 -42.28 16.35
CA SER A 404 -0.59 -41.81 17.50
C SER A 404 0.20 -41.05 18.56
N ASN A 405 1.50 -40.97 18.39
CA ASN A 405 2.40 -40.16 19.21
C ASN A 405 2.79 -38.85 18.53
N ILE A 406 2.25 -38.55 17.34
CA ILE A 406 2.56 -37.32 16.59
C ILE A 406 1.64 -36.20 17.05
N THR A 407 2.20 -35.19 17.70
CA THR A 407 1.49 -33.99 18.17
C THR A 407 2.01 -32.75 17.45
N LEU A 408 1.25 -31.65 17.52
CA LEU A 408 1.73 -30.34 17.07
C LEU A 408 1.45 -29.26 18.11
N ASP A 409 2.18 -28.15 18.00
CA ASP A 409 1.99 -26.96 18.82
C ASP A 409 1.67 -25.78 17.89
N ILE A 410 0.62 -25.02 18.21
CA ILE A 410 0.25 -23.82 17.44
C ILE A 410 0.89 -22.61 18.11
N GLY A 411 1.64 -21.80 17.36
CA GLY A 411 2.41 -20.66 17.90
C GLY A 411 1.99 -19.28 17.40
N GLY A 412 0.90 -19.20 16.65
CA GLY A 412 0.35 -17.91 16.21
C GLY A 412 -0.84 -18.11 15.29
N PHE A 413 -1.64 -17.06 15.16
CA PHE A 413 -2.85 -17.07 14.34
C PHE A 413 -3.04 -15.70 13.67
N THR A 414 -3.48 -15.71 12.42
CA THR A 414 -3.76 -14.49 11.65
C THR A 414 -5.10 -14.62 10.96
N ILE A 415 -5.97 -13.62 11.09
CA ILE A 415 -7.18 -13.48 10.29
C ILE A 415 -6.93 -12.53 9.12
N LEU A 416 -7.53 -12.83 7.97
CA LEU A 416 -7.41 -12.02 6.77
C LEU A 416 -8.80 -11.79 6.17
N SER A 417 -8.99 -10.59 5.63
CA SER A 417 -10.14 -10.31 4.76
C SER A 417 -9.68 -10.38 3.31
N SER A 418 -10.46 -11.03 2.45
CA SER A 418 -10.29 -10.94 1.00
C SER A 418 -10.73 -9.59 0.43
N GLN A 419 -11.24 -8.68 1.26
CA GLN A 419 -11.53 -7.32 0.85
C GLN A 419 -10.21 -6.57 0.67
N ALA A 420 -9.88 -6.29 -0.59
CA ALA A 420 -8.85 -5.34 -0.97
C ALA A 420 -9.53 -4.02 -1.34
N ALA A 421 -8.85 -2.91 -1.07
CA ALA A 421 -9.26 -1.60 -1.55
C ALA A 421 -8.20 -1.10 -2.52
N SER A 422 -8.64 -0.32 -3.51
CA SER A 422 -7.73 0.38 -4.39
C SER A 422 -8.34 1.69 -4.87
N ALA A 423 -7.48 2.69 -5.07
CA ALA A 423 -7.86 4.01 -5.52
C ALA A 423 -6.88 4.49 -6.60
N PHE A 424 -7.39 5.21 -7.61
CA PHE A 424 -6.53 5.86 -8.59
C PHE A 424 -5.68 6.94 -7.91
N ALA A 425 -4.40 6.95 -8.24
CA ALA A 425 -3.42 7.91 -7.76
C ALA A 425 -2.64 8.59 -8.90
N GLY A 426 -2.85 8.17 -10.16
CA GLY A 426 -2.06 8.66 -11.28
C GLY A 426 -2.18 10.18 -11.51
N THR A 427 -3.37 10.75 -11.28
CA THR A 427 -3.58 12.22 -11.39
C THR A 427 -2.87 13.05 -10.30
N GLN A 428 -2.36 12.39 -9.26
CA GLN A 428 -1.70 13.00 -8.11
C GLN A 428 -0.18 13.01 -8.26
N ILE A 429 0.35 12.27 -9.24
CA ILE A 429 1.75 12.30 -9.65
C ILE A 429 1.84 13.22 -10.86
N GLN A 430 2.35 14.42 -10.67
CA GLN A 430 2.34 15.48 -11.67
C GLN A 430 3.75 15.87 -12.07
N PHE A 431 3.92 16.16 -13.35
CA PHE A 431 5.15 16.64 -13.94
C PHE A 431 4.83 17.92 -14.71
N ASP A 432 5.39 19.04 -14.24
CA ASP A 432 5.20 20.37 -14.80
C ASP A 432 6.40 20.69 -15.72
N ASP A 433 6.07 21.18 -16.91
CA ASP A 433 7.02 21.51 -17.99
C ASP A 433 7.84 22.77 -17.69
N ASP A 434 9.13 22.78 -18.04
CA ASP A 434 9.95 24.00 -18.00
C ASP A 434 9.69 24.85 -19.25
N GLY A 435 8.76 25.78 -19.13
CA GLY A 435 8.35 26.58 -20.26
C GLY A 435 9.40 27.55 -20.82
N PRO A 436 9.43 27.78 -22.15
CA PRO A 436 10.35 28.70 -22.76
C PRO A 436 10.09 30.14 -22.32
N THR A 437 11.15 30.84 -21.92
CA THR A 437 11.10 32.26 -21.55
C THR A 437 12.01 33.09 -22.46
N ILE A 438 11.74 34.40 -22.55
CA ILE A 438 12.60 35.33 -23.28
C ILE A 438 12.80 36.60 -22.48
N THR A 439 14.05 36.97 -22.27
CA THR A 439 14.40 38.25 -21.65
C THR A 439 14.81 39.25 -22.72
N ALA A 440 14.35 40.50 -22.58
CA ALA A 440 14.69 41.59 -23.48
C ALA A 440 15.49 42.67 -22.74
N SER A 441 16.56 43.16 -23.36
CA SER A 441 17.36 44.28 -22.86
C SER A 441 17.58 45.29 -23.97
N ALA A 442 17.50 46.59 -23.66
CA ALA A 442 17.84 47.66 -24.60
C ALA A 442 19.34 48.04 -24.52
N THR A 443 20.12 47.33 -23.72
CA THR A 443 21.54 47.64 -23.52
C THR A 443 22.32 47.34 -24.80
N ASN A 444 23.00 48.37 -25.33
CA ASN A 444 23.71 48.31 -26.61
C ASN A 444 22.79 48.01 -27.82
N ALA A 445 21.49 48.28 -27.71
CA ALA A 445 20.59 48.22 -28.85
C ALA A 445 21.11 49.14 -29.97
N PRO A 446 21.06 48.72 -31.25
CA PRO A 446 21.42 49.58 -32.36
C PRO A 446 20.60 50.87 -32.34
N THR A 447 21.27 52.01 -32.46
CA THR A 447 20.59 53.27 -32.75
C THR A 447 20.49 53.41 -34.26
N LEU A 448 19.28 53.50 -34.79
CA LEU A 448 19.04 53.76 -36.20
C LEU A 448 18.83 55.26 -36.38
N THR A 449 19.65 55.88 -37.21
CA THR A 449 19.56 57.32 -37.52
C THR A 449 19.71 57.51 -39.01
N VAL A 450 18.72 58.15 -39.61
CA VAL A 450 18.71 58.57 -41.01
C VAL A 450 18.82 60.11 -41.06
N ASP A 451 19.27 60.65 -42.18
CA ASP A 451 19.41 62.09 -42.40
C ASP A 451 18.48 62.51 -43.54
N GLU A 452 17.49 63.36 -43.26
CA GLU A 452 16.52 63.82 -44.25
C GLU A 452 17.14 64.64 -45.40
N THR A 453 18.41 65.04 -45.31
CA THR A 453 19.12 65.65 -46.45
C THR A 453 19.43 64.65 -47.57
N THR A 454 19.52 63.35 -47.27
CA THR A 454 19.86 62.29 -48.24
C THR A 454 18.97 61.06 -48.07
N LEU A 455 17.86 61.01 -48.83
CA LEU A 455 16.80 59.99 -48.73
C LEU A 455 17.16 58.59 -49.28
N ALA A 456 18.41 58.34 -49.68
CA ALA A 456 18.84 57.08 -50.29
C ALA A 456 19.76 56.25 -49.39
N THR A 457 19.96 56.67 -48.13
CA THR A 457 20.86 56.01 -47.19
C THR A 457 20.05 55.46 -46.02
N ASP A 458 19.81 54.15 -46.04
CA ASP A 458 19.09 53.46 -44.97
C ASP A 458 20.01 53.14 -43.80
N ALA A 459 19.52 53.31 -42.57
CA ALA A 459 20.18 52.82 -41.36
C ALA A 459 19.67 51.41 -41.03
N THR A 460 20.59 50.45 -40.84
CA THR A 460 20.25 49.06 -40.51
C THR A 460 20.96 48.62 -39.24
N GLY A 461 20.29 47.81 -38.42
CA GLY A 461 20.87 47.21 -37.22
C GLY A 461 20.11 45.95 -36.83
N SER A 462 20.82 44.97 -36.26
CA SER A 462 20.19 43.74 -35.76
C SER A 462 19.81 43.87 -34.29
N PHE A 463 18.54 43.67 -33.99
CA PHE A 463 18.03 43.63 -32.61
C PHE A 463 17.99 42.21 -32.04
N ALA A 464 18.40 41.18 -32.79
CA ALA A 464 18.35 39.80 -32.31
C ALA A 464 19.13 39.59 -31.01
N ALA A 465 20.27 40.28 -30.85
CA ALA A 465 21.09 40.21 -29.63
C ALA A 465 20.45 40.90 -28.40
N GLN A 466 19.32 41.59 -28.56
CA GLN A 466 18.58 42.20 -27.47
C GLN A 466 17.66 41.20 -26.77
N PHE A 467 17.46 40.02 -27.37
CA PHE A 467 16.63 38.96 -26.85
C PHE A 467 17.50 37.77 -26.45
N THR A 468 17.32 37.27 -25.24
CA THR A 468 17.96 36.05 -24.75
C THR A 468 16.87 35.02 -24.45
N PRO A 469 16.65 34.04 -25.35
CA PRO A 469 15.71 32.96 -25.12
C PRO A 469 16.31 31.91 -24.18
N THR A 470 15.47 31.36 -23.32
CA THR A 470 15.70 30.15 -22.53
C THR A 470 14.64 29.15 -22.97
N PHE A 471 15.06 27.94 -23.34
CA PHE A 471 14.15 26.96 -23.96
C PHE A 471 13.63 25.89 -23.00
N GLY A 472 14.02 25.97 -21.73
CA GLY A 472 13.71 24.97 -20.73
C GLY A 472 14.45 23.64 -20.92
N ALA A 473 13.97 22.60 -20.24
CA ALA A 473 14.53 21.25 -20.22
C ALA A 473 14.43 20.53 -21.59
N ASP A 474 13.37 20.82 -22.35
CA ASP A 474 13.12 20.28 -23.70
C ASP A 474 14.10 20.76 -24.77
N GLY A 475 14.77 21.89 -24.49
CA GLY A 475 15.64 22.55 -25.45
C GLY A 475 14.89 23.22 -26.60
N GLN A 476 15.63 23.64 -27.61
CA GLN A 476 15.10 24.53 -28.64
C GLN A 476 14.13 23.82 -29.60
N GLY A 477 12.85 24.18 -29.55
CA GLY A 477 11.82 23.66 -30.45
C GLY A 477 11.95 24.09 -31.92
N ALA A 478 12.65 25.20 -32.22
CA ALA A 478 12.88 25.66 -33.59
C ALA A 478 14.22 26.38 -33.77
N THR A 479 15.04 25.93 -34.73
CA THR A 479 16.32 26.55 -35.09
C THR A 479 16.27 27.11 -36.52
N PRO A 480 16.44 28.43 -36.73
CA PRO A 480 16.71 29.48 -35.75
C PRO A 480 15.45 29.99 -35.01
N VAL A 481 15.65 30.72 -33.90
CA VAL A 481 14.59 31.50 -33.26
C VAL A 481 14.06 32.55 -34.24
N SER A 482 12.74 32.60 -34.39
CA SER A 482 12.06 33.53 -35.29
C SER A 482 11.47 34.69 -34.51
N TYR A 483 11.75 35.92 -34.95
CA TYR A 483 11.18 37.14 -34.39
C TYR A 483 10.20 37.75 -35.39
N ALA A 484 9.08 38.28 -34.89
CA ALA A 484 8.12 39.04 -35.68
C ALA A 484 8.01 40.47 -35.16
N LEU A 485 7.92 41.42 -36.09
CA LEU A 485 7.70 42.82 -35.77
C LEU A 485 6.19 43.12 -35.79
N SER A 486 5.71 43.93 -34.85
CA SER A 486 4.33 44.39 -34.82
C SER A 486 4.27 45.89 -34.51
N THR A 487 3.20 46.55 -34.98
CA THR A 487 2.87 47.93 -34.63
C THR A 487 1.38 48.01 -34.33
N PRO A 488 0.95 48.83 -33.34
CA PRO A 488 -0.47 49.15 -33.15
C PRO A 488 -1.11 49.85 -34.37
N GLY A 489 -0.27 50.35 -35.29
CA GLY A 489 -0.68 51.20 -36.41
C GLY A 489 -0.95 52.64 -35.98
N GLY A 490 -1.24 53.51 -36.97
CA GLY A 490 -1.60 54.91 -36.72
C GLY A 490 -0.40 55.87 -36.76
N ALA A 491 -0.58 57.10 -36.25
CA ALA A 491 0.44 58.15 -36.35
C ALA A 491 1.72 57.77 -35.58
N SER A 492 2.86 57.85 -36.26
CA SER A 492 4.20 57.61 -35.69
C SER A 492 4.65 58.68 -34.68
N GLY A 493 3.96 59.83 -34.66
CA GLY A 493 4.40 61.03 -33.95
C GLY A 493 5.29 61.96 -34.79
N LEU A 494 5.63 61.57 -36.02
CA LEU A 494 6.34 62.42 -36.98
C LEU A 494 5.34 63.10 -37.94
N THR A 495 5.69 64.33 -38.38
CA THR A 495 4.96 65.09 -39.40
C THR A 495 5.85 65.27 -40.62
N ASP A 496 5.35 64.94 -41.81
CA ASP A 496 6.04 65.24 -43.05
C ASP A 496 6.12 66.76 -43.23
N THR A 497 7.34 67.29 -43.30
CA THR A 497 7.58 68.74 -43.40
C THR A 497 7.14 69.31 -44.76
N ALA A 498 7.07 68.50 -45.81
CA ALA A 498 6.68 68.96 -47.15
C ALA A 498 5.16 69.10 -47.30
N THR A 499 4.38 68.14 -46.80
CA THR A 499 2.91 68.13 -46.94
C THR A 499 2.18 68.63 -45.69
N GLY A 500 2.79 68.58 -44.52
CA GLY A 500 2.16 68.87 -43.23
C GLY A 500 1.33 67.72 -42.66
N GLU A 501 1.30 66.56 -43.34
CA GLU A 501 0.53 65.39 -42.93
C GLU A 501 1.27 64.54 -41.89
N SER A 502 0.53 63.72 -41.13
CA SER A 502 1.14 62.77 -40.18
C SER A 502 1.75 61.57 -40.91
N VAL A 503 2.95 61.17 -40.50
CA VAL A 503 3.55 59.89 -40.94
C VAL A 503 2.92 58.76 -40.13
N VAL A 504 2.38 57.76 -40.79
CA VAL A 504 1.68 56.63 -40.17
C VAL A 504 2.52 55.36 -40.23
N LEU A 505 2.40 54.52 -39.21
CA LEU A 505 3.01 53.19 -39.16
C LEU A 505 2.01 52.14 -39.64
N SER A 506 2.50 51.21 -40.47
CA SER A 506 1.73 50.08 -40.97
C SER A 506 2.62 48.83 -41.07
N LEU A 507 2.10 47.67 -40.66
CA LEU A 507 2.81 46.40 -40.86
C LEU A 507 2.44 45.82 -42.22
N VAL A 508 3.39 45.75 -43.15
CA VAL A 508 3.21 45.20 -44.50
C VAL A 508 4.30 44.19 -44.77
N GLY A 509 3.94 42.92 -44.98
CA GLY A 509 4.89 41.86 -45.36
C GLY A 509 6.04 41.65 -44.36
N GLY A 510 5.81 41.90 -43.06
CA GLY A 510 6.83 41.77 -42.01
C GLY A 510 7.71 43.01 -41.81
N GLN A 511 7.41 44.12 -42.49
CA GLN A 511 8.09 45.40 -42.37
C GLN A 511 7.13 46.43 -41.77
N ILE A 512 7.62 47.31 -40.89
CA ILE A 512 6.89 48.52 -40.50
C ILE A 512 7.24 49.60 -41.53
N LEU A 513 6.22 50.11 -42.22
CA LEU A 513 6.29 51.19 -43.21
C LEU A 513 5.55 52.43 -42.72
#